data_AF-A0ABC8LNS4-F1
#
_entry.id   AF-A0ABC8LNS4-F1
#
_cell.length_a   1.000
_cell.length_b   1.000
_cell.length_c   1.000
_cell.angle_alpha   90.00
_cell.angle_beta   90.00
_cell.angle_gamma   90.00
#
_symmetry.space_group_name_H-M   'P 1'
#
loop_
_entity.id
_entity.type
_entity.pdbx_description
1 polymer ?
#
loop_
_entity_poly.entity_id
_entity_poly.type
_entity_poly.pdbx_seq_one_letter_code
_entity_poly.pdbx_strand_id
1 'polypeptide(L)'
;MEGKGKELAVGSGLSKSLDDTRVDSHSYYLARRTTMEMLRDRGYDVLNEDINLTLQEFRALYGERPNVDRLRISAQHCSDSSKKIVVVFCGSGIIKVNAIREIAADVLGRESLTGLILVLSSDITSQALKAVELFSFKVELFQLNELLVNITKHVLRPKHRVLNDQEKESLLKKFSIEEQQLPKLLKKDPTARYYGLEKGQVVEVTYKGEGTARIREILECVGMAEEGLPLNVVSSAQVLAKCGEFVEHKRH
;
A
#
# COMPACT_ATOMS: atom_id res chain seq x y z
N MET A 1 37.59 34.41 53.08
CA MET A 1 36.71 33.28 53.48
C MET A 1 35.29 33.82 53.40
N GLU A 2 34.33 33.31 52.65
CA GLU A 2 34.19 32.17 51.75
C GLU A 2 33.11 32.57 50.74
N GLY A 3 33.37 32.42 49.45
CA GLY A 3 32.36 32.52 48.41
C GLY A 3 31.56 31.21 48.33
N LYS A 4 30.24 31.31 48.23
CA LYS A 4 29.37 30.21 47.77
C LYS A 4 28.46 30.72 46.67
N GLY A 5 28.80 30.32 45.44
CA GLY A 5 27.90 30.41 44.29
C GLY A 5 26.68 29.53 44.51
N LYS A 6 25.51 30.01 44.10
CA LYS A 6 24.31 29.18 43.96
C LYS A 6 24.10 28.87 42.48
N GLU A 7 24.24 27.59 42.24
CA GLU A 7 24.00 26.86 41.00
C GLU A 7 22.54 26.98 40.55
N LEU A 8 22.34 27.25 39.26
CA LEU A 8 21.04 27.22 38.59
C LEU A 8 20.59 25.77 38.41
N ALA A 9 19.58 25.36 39.16
CA ALA A 9 18.93 24.06 38.97
C ALA A 9 17.96 24.13 37.77
N VAL A 10 18.35 23.52 36.66
CA VAL A 10 17.47 23.13 35.56
C VAL A 10 16.94 21.72 35.88
N GLY A 11 15.77 21.62 36.51
CA GLY A 11 14.97 20.39 36.58
C GLY A 11 13.83 20.53 35.57
N SER A 12 13.78 19.77 34.47
CA SER A 12 13.48 18.33 34.36
C SER A 12 12.08 17.99 34.90
N GLY A 13 11.25 17.42 34.03
CA GLY A 13 9.94 16.89 34.43
C GLY A 13 8.75 17.28 33.54
N LEU A 14 8.89 17.25 32.21
CA LEU A 14 7.71 16.97 31.38
C LEU A 14 7.50 15.45 31.39
N SER A 15 6.94 14.95 32.49
CA SER A 15 6.24 13.67 32.49
C SER A 15 5.03 13.83 31.58
N LYS A 16 5.23 13.64 30.28
CA LYS A 16 4.15 13.41 29.33
C LYS A 16 3.54 12.09 29.76
N SER A 17 2.42 12.19 30.47
CA SER A 17 1.61 11.06 30.84
C SER A 17 1.34 10.23 29.57
N LEU A 18 1.62 8.94 29.70
CA LEU A 18 1.24 7.91 28.75
C LEU A 18 -0.28 7.76 28.83
N ASP A 19 -1.02 8.67 28.20
CA ASP A 19 -2.47 8.58 28.06
C ASP A 19 -2.84 8.77 26.59
N ASP A 20 -3.37 7.68 26.01
CA ASP A 20 -3.88 7.52 24.65
C ASP A 20 -2.91 7.85 23.51
N THR A 21 -2.53 6.82 22.74
CA THR A 21 -2.09 6.94 21.34
C THR A 21 -3.24 7.53 20.51
N ARG A 22 -3.49 8.82 20.71
CA ARG A 22 -4.55 9.55 20.04
C ARG A 22 -4.14 9.71 18.59
N VAL A 23 -4.77 8.93 17.72
CA VAL A 23 -4.58 9.10 16.28
C VAL A 23 -5.14 10.46 15.89
N ASP A 24 -4.25 11.39 15.55
CA ASP A 24 -4.62 12.76 15.21
C ASP A 24 -5.30 12.84 13.83
N SER A 25 -6.15 13.87 13.64
CA SER A 25 -6.80 14.19 12.35
C SER A 25 -5.82 14.21 11.18
N HIS A 26 -4.58 14.64 11.44
CA HIS A 26 -3.50 14.66 10.47
C HIS A 26 -3.14 13.26 9.94
N SER A 27 -3.10 12.24 10.78
CA SER A 27 -2.77 10.87 10.37
C SER A 27 -3.84 10.28 9.45
N TYR A 28 -5.12 10.50 9.77
CA TYR A 28 -6.23 10.11 8.90
C TYR A 28 -6.24 10.87 7.59
N TYR A 29 -5.92 12.16 7.62
CA TYR A 29 -5.76 12.97 6.41
C TYR A 29 -4.68 12.41 5.48
N LEU A 30 -3.48 12.13 6.01
CA LEU A 30 -2.38 11.57 5.23
C LEU A 30 -2.73 10.19 4.68
N ALA A 31 -3.27 9.30 5.52
CA ALA A 31 -3.66 7.96 5.11
C ALA A 31 -4.73 8.00 4.02
N ARG A 32 -5.77 8.82 4.18
CA ARG A 32 -6.84 8.99 3.19
C ARG A 32 -6.29 9.48 1.85
N ARG A 33 -5.40 10.47 1.87
CA ARG A 33 -4.75 10.97 0.66
C ARG A 33 -3.90 9.88 -0.02
N THR A 34 -3.06 9.17 0.73
CA THR A 34 -2.24 8.07 0.19
C THR A 34 -3.10 6.96 -0.40
N THR A 35 -4.21 6.61 0.27
CA THR A 35 -5.18 5.64 -0.26
C THR A 35 -5.78 6.10 -1.57
N MET A 36 -6.20 7.37 -1.68
CA MET A 36 -6.74 7.91 -2.92
C MET A 36 -5.73 7.89 -4.07
N GLU A 37 -4.47 8.23 -3.78
CA GLU A 37 -3.37 8.12 -4.74
C GLU A 37 -3.13 6.67 -5.17
N MET A 38 -3.15 5.74 -4.22
CA MET A 38 -3.04 4.29 -4.48
C MET A 38 -4.18 3.78 -5.35
N LEU A 39 -5.42 4.18 -5.09
CA LEU A 39 -6.58 3.81 -5.90
C LEU A 39 -6.43 4.33 -7.34
N ARG A 40 -5.99 5.58 -7.52
CA ARG A 40 -5.72 6.14 -8.84
C ARG A 40 -4.62 5.37 -9.57
N ASP A 41 -3.52 5.04 -8.89
CA ASP A 41 -2.41 4.27 -9.47
C ASP A 41 -2.83 2.84 -9.86
N ARG A 42 -3.86 2.29 -9.19
CA ARG A 42 -4.51 1.01 -9.54
C ARG A 42 -5.55 1.12 -10.67
N GLY A 43 -5.77 2.31 -11.22
CA GLY A 43 -6.71 2.52 -12.34
C GLY A 43 -8.16 2.79 -11.93
N TYR A 44 -8.41 3.13 -10.66
CA TYR A 44 -9.74 3.57 -10.22
C TYR A 44 -9.94 5.07 -10.46
N ASP A 45 -11.18 5.45 -10.72
CA ASP A 45 -11.58 6.84 -10.93
C ASP A 45 -11.61 7.57 -9.58
N VAL A 46 -10.67 8.49 -9.41
CA VAL A 46 -10.51 9.31 -8.22
C VAL A 46 -10.19 10.73 -8.65
N LEU A 47 -10.98 11.68 -8.18
CA LEU A 47 -10.86 13.09 -8.51
C LEU A 47 -9.56 13.69 -7.95
N ASN A 48 -8.92 14.59 -8.71
CA ASN A 48 -7.70 15.24 -8.26
C ASN A 48 -7.97 16.24 -7.13
N GLU A 49 -9.17 16.83 -7.12
CA GLU A 49 -9.65 17.74 -6.08
C GLU A 49 -9.67 17.02 -4.72
N ASP A 50 -10.12 15.77 -4.69
CA ASP A 50 -10.16 14.94 -3.48
C ASP A 50 -8.76 14.57 -2.96
N ILE A 51 -7.79 14.38 -3.87
CA ILE A 51 -6.40 14.08 -3.53
C ILE A 51 -5.65 15.33 -3.03
N ASN A 52 -5.96 16.48 -3.63
CA ASN A 52 -5.27 17.75 -3.35
C ASN A 52 -5.92 18.57 -2.23
N LEU A 53 -6.99 18.05 -1.62
CA LEU A 53 -7.63 18.60 -0.44
C LEU A 53 -6.56 18.94 0.62
N THR A 54 -6.61 20.14 1.18
CA THR A 54 -5.68 20.58 2.22
C THR A 54 -6.09 20.03 3.59
N LEU A 55 -5.15 20.01 4.54
CA LEU A 55 -5.46 19.63 5.93
C LEU A 55 -6.52 20.54 6.57
N GLN A 56 -6.53 21.83 6.22
CA GLN A 56 -7.50 22.78 6.75
C GLN A 56 -8.92 22.48 6.25
N GLU A 57 -9.06 22.21 4.95
CA GLU A 57 -10.34 21.79 4.35
C GLU A 57 -10.79 20.45 4.90
N PHE A 58 -9.86 19.50 5.09
CA PHE A 58 -10.15 18.23 5.74
C PHE A 58 -10.75 18.41 7.14
N ARG A 59 -10.12 19.26 7.96
CA ARG A 59 -10.61 19.59 9.30
C ARG A 59 -11.95 20.34 9.26
N ALA A 60 -12.21 21.15 8.23
CA ALA A 60 -13.50 21.80 8.07
C ALA A 60 -14.62 20.79 7.73
N LEU A 61 -14.35 19.78 6.90
CA LEU A 61 -15.34 18.78 6.46
C LEU A 61 -15.59 17.69 7.51
N TYR A 62 -14.52 17.22 8.15
CA TYR A 62 -14.54 16.05 9.04
C TYR A 62 -14.33 16.40 10.52
N GLY A 63 -13.86 17.60 10.83
CA GLY A 63 -13.55 18.05 12.18
C GLY A 63 -12.11 17.73 12.62
N GLU A 64 -11.70 18.30 13.76
CA GLU A 64 -10.41 18.00 14.39
C GLU A 64 -10.34 16.56 14.95
N ARG A 65 -11.51 15.93 15.16
CA ARG A 65 -11.65 14.53 15.50
C ARG A 65 -12.62 13.88 14.51
N PRO A 66 -12.12 13.37 13.38
CA PRO A 66 -12.97 12.81 12.34
C PRO A 66 -13.70 11.57 12.86
N ASN A 67 -14.99 11.47 12.57
CA ASN A 67 -15.67 10.18 12.64
C ASN A 67 -15.16 9.33 11.47
N VAL A 68 -14.52 8.21 11.79
CA VAL A 68 -13.89 7.29 10.82
C VAL A 68 -14.88 6.72 9.81
N ASP A 69 -16.16 6.54 10.17
CA ASP A 69 -17.19 6.03 9.27
C ASP A 69 -17.45 7.00 8.10
N ARG A 70 -17.26 8.31 8.34
CA ARG A 70 -17.41 9.36 7.33
C ARG A 70 -16.21 9.46 6.39
N LEU A 71 -15.08 8.81 6.69
CA LEU A 71 -13.88 8.81 5.86
C LEU A 71 -13.92 7.78 4.73
N ARG A 72 -15.02 7.02 4.61
CA ARG A 72 -15.20 6.00 3.58
C ARG A 72 -14.94 6.55 2.17
N ILE A 73 -14.23 5.78 1.37
CA ILE A 73 -13.98 6.05 -0.05
C ILE A 73 -14.66 4.96 -0.86
N SER A 74 -15.30 5.34 -1.96
CA SER A 74 -15.85 4.42 -2.95
C SER A 74 -15.38 4.87 -4.32
N ALA A 75 -14.76 3.97 -5.08
CA ALA A 75 -14.26 4.26 -6.41
C ALA A 75 -14.61 3.13 -7.39
N GLN A 76 -14.89 3.51 -8.64
CA GLN A 76 -15.16 2.59 -9.74
C GLN A 76 -13.94 2.51 -10.65
N HIS A 77 -13.68 1.37 -11.27
CA HIS A 77 -12.52 1.21 -12.15
C HIS A 77 -12.76 1.93 -13.49
N CYS A 78 -11.78 2.69 -13.98
CA CYS A 78 -11.93 3.52 -15.18
C CYS A 78 -12.23 2.70 -16.44
N SER A 79 -11.63 1.53 -16.57
CA SER A 79 -11.80 0.65 -17.74
C SER A 79 -12.88 -0.42 -17.57
N ASP A 80 -13.40 -0.60 -16.35
CA ASP A 80 -14.29 -1.73 -16.03
C ASP A 80 -15.33 -1.31 -14.99
N SER A 81 -16.51 -0.92 -15.46
CA SER A 81 -17.59 -0.44 -14.59
C SER A 81 -18.11 -1.49 -13.62
N SER A 82 -17.82 -2.79 -13.82
CA SER A 82 -18.21 -3.84 -12.88
C SER A 82 -17.31 -3.89 -11.64
N LYS A 83 -16.08 -3.36 -11.75
CA LYS A 83 -15.12 -3.33 -10.65
C LYS A 83 -15.33 -2.10 -9.80
N LYS A 84 -15.73 -2.34 -8.55
CA LYS A 84 -15.91 -1.32 -7.54
C LYS A 84 -15.14 -1.69 -6.28
N ILE A 85 -14.44 -0.70 -5.74
CA ILE A 85 -13.66 -0.84 -4.52
C ILE A 85 -14.15 0.16 -3.48
N VAL A 86 -14.23 -0.31 -2.24
CA VAL A 86 -14.55 0.52 -1.10
C VAL A 86 -13.40 0.49 -0.12
N VAL A 87 -13.11 1.64 0.49
CA VAL A 87 -12.17 1.76 1.59
C VAL A 87 -12.92 2.18 2.84
N VAL A 88 -12.73 1.43 3.92
CA VAL A 88 -13.31 1.71 5.24
C VAL A 88 -12.19 1.93 6.24
N PHE A 89 -12.29 3.01 7.02
CA PHE A 89 -11.39 3.32 8.11
C PHE A 89 -11.98 2.77 9.40
N CYS A 90 -11.21 1.95 10.11
CA CYS A 90 -11.58 1.42 11.42
C CYS A 90 -10.96 2.30 12.50
N GLY A 91 -11.80 2.77 13.43
CA GLY A 91 -11.39 3.72 14.47
C GLY A 91 -10.64 3.10 15.65
N SER A 92 -10.38 3.94 16.65
CA SER A 92 -9.59 3.59 17.83
C SER A 92 -10.26 2.50 18.66
N GLY A 93 -9.58 1.36 18.78
CA GLY A 93 -10.04 0.22 19.55
C GLY A 93 -9.72 -1.10 18.86
N ILE A 94 -9.55 -2.16 19.65
CA ILE A 94 -9.29 -3.50 19.10
C ILE A 94 -10.47 -3.93 18.22
N ILE A 95 -10.18 -4.31 16.98
CA ILE A 95 -11.19 -4.68 16.00
C ILE A 95 -11.63 -6.12 16.26
N LYS A 96 -12.86 -6.26 16.77
CA LYS A 96 -13.49 -7.54 17.10
C LYS A 96 -14.34 -8.05 15.93
N VAL A 97 -14.72 -9.33 16.01
CA VAL A 97 -15.48 -10.01 14.94
C VAL A 97 -16.82 -9.32 14.62
N ASN A 98 -17.47 -8.70 15.62
CA ASN A 98 -18.75 -8.01 15.42
C ASN A 98 -18.61 -6.81 14.50
N ALA A 99 -17.55 -6.01 14.66
CA ALA A 99 -17.29 -4.86 13.78
C ALA A 99 -17.08 -5.30 12.32
N ILE A 100 -16.34 -6.40 12.09
CA ILE A 100 -16.16 -6.95 10.73
C ILE A 100 -17.49 -7.42 10.14
N ARG A 101 -18.36 -8.05 10.94
CA ARG A 101 -19.70 -8.48 10.49
C ARG A 101 -20.62 -7.31 10.17
N GLU A 102 -20.57 -6.24 10.95
CA GLU A 102 -21.32 -5.01 10.68
C GLU A 102 -20.85 -4.37 9.37
N ILE A 103 -19.53 -4.27 9.16
CA ILE A 103 -18.96 -3.80 7.89
C ILE A 103 -19.39 -4.72 6.73
N ALA A 104 -19.38 -6.04 6.93
CA ALA A 104 -19.81 -7.00 5.92
C ALA A 104 -21.27 -6.78 5.52
N ALA A 105 -22.17 -6.66 6.50
CA ALA A 105 -23.58 -6.45 6.27
C ALA A 105 -23.85 -5.10 5.57
N ASP A 106 -23.17 -4.04 5.99
CA ASP A 106 -23.29 -2.72 5.39
C ASP A 106 -22.78 -2.68 3.94
N VAL A 107 -21.67 -3.35 3.66
CA VAL A 107 -21.06 -3.39 2.33
C VAL A 107 -21.87 -4.26 1.37
N LEU A 108 -22.20 -5.49 1.78
CA LEU A 108 -22.97 -6.43 0.96
C LEU A 108 -24.40 -5.96 0.71
N GLY A 109 -24.98 -5.23 1.66
CA GLY A 109 -26.35 -4.71 1.54
C GLY A 109 -26.49 -3.55 0.56
N ARG A 110 -25.40 -2.84 0.25
CA ARG A 110 -25.43 -1.64 -0.60
C ARG A 110 -25.04 -1.94 -2.05
N GLU A 111 -23.98 -2.72 -2.27
CA GLU A 111 -23.31 -2.78 -3.58
C GLU A 111 -22.60 -4.13 -3.83
N SER A 112 -22.56 -4.56 -5.09
CA SER A 112 -21.71 -5.67 -5.53
C SER A 112 -20.26 -5.18 -5.67
N LEU A 113 -19.44 -5.39 -4.66
CA LEU A 113 -18.04 -5.00 -4.66
C LEU A 113 -17.13 -6.10 -5.19
N THR A 114 -16.07 -5.69 -5.89
CA THR A 114 -14.98 -6.60 -6.28
C THR A 114 -13.83 -6.56 -5.27
N GLY A 115 -13.73 -5.50 -4.48
CA GLY A 115 -12.71 -5.38 -3.44
C GLY A 115 -13.08 -4.46 -2.28
N LEU A 116 -12.48 -4.72 -1.13
CA LEU A 116 -12.59 -3.92 0.09
C LEU A 116 -11.19 -3.70 0.68
N ILE A 117 -10.90 -2.45 1.06
CA ILE A 117 -9.68 -2.11 1.79
C ILE A 117 -10.09 -1.67 3.19
N LEU A 118 -9.56 -2.31 4.22
CA LEU A 118 -9.74 -1.91 5.61
C LEU A 118 -8.46 -1.26 6.12
N VAL A 119 -8.58 0.00 6.55
CA VAL A 119 -7.49 0.75 7.16
C VAL A 119 -7.67 0.70 8.67
N LEU A 120 -6.75 0.02 9.36
CA LEU A 120 -6.82 -0.28 10.78
C LEU A 120 -5.95 0.72 11.55
N SER A 121 -6.53 1.44 12.51
CA SER A 121 -5.75 2.27 13.46
C SER A 121 -5.20 1.48 14.65
N SER A 122 -5.65 0.24 14.84
CA SER A 122 -5.33 -0.61 15.99
C SER A 122 -5.35 -2.08 15.55
N ASP A 123 -4.86 -2.96 16.42
CA ASP A 123 -4.80 -4.39 16.12
C ASP A 123 -6.18 -5.03 15.93
N ILE A 124 -6.19 -6.04 15.06
CA ILE A 124 -7.34 -6.87 14.75
C ILE A 124 -7.18 -8.23 15.44
N THR A 125 -8.26 -8.72 16.05
CA THR A 125 -8.24 -10.04 16.70
C THR A 125 -8.12 -11.18 15.69
N SER A 126 -7.49 -12.30 16.05
CA SER A 126 -7.40 -13.48 15.17
C SER A 126 -8.77 -14.02 14.72
N GLN A 127 -9.80 -13.85 15.55
CA GLN A 127 -11.18 -14.22 15.22
C GLN A 127 -11.76 -13.30 14.14
N ALA A 128 -11.49 -11.99 14.24
CA ALA A 128 -11.88 -11.02 13.22
C ALA A 128 -11.14 -11.25 11.90
N LEU A 129 -9.84 -11.59 11.93
CA LEU A 129 -9.08 -11.97 10.74
C LEU A 129 -9.71 -13.17 10.00
N LYS A 130 -10.06 -14.23 10.73
CA LYS A 130 -10.77 -15.38 10.13
C LYS A 130 -12.11 -14.98 9.50
N ALA A 131 -12.82 -14.02 10.09
CA ALA A 131 -14.07 -13.52 9.50
C ALA A 131 -13.83 -12.71 8.22
N VAL A 132 -12.70 -12.01 8.10
CA VAL A 132 -12.29 -11.32 6.86
C VAL A 132 -12.02 -12.30 5.71
N GLU A 133 -11.51 -13.50 6.01
CA GLU A 133 -11.26 -14.54 4.99
C GLU A 133 -12.54 -15.16 4.42
N LEU A 134 -13.69 -15.00 5.10
CA LEU A 134 -14.98 -15.54 4.65
C LEU A 134 -15.69 -14.67 3.62
N PHE A 135 -15.15 -13.50 3.30
CA PHE A 135 -15.74 -12.62 2.29
C PHE A 135 -15.61 -13.23 0.90
N SER A 136 -16.65 -13.08 0.07
CA SER A 136 -16.68 -13.58 -1.30
C SER A 136 -15.85 -12.75 -2.28
N PHE A 137 -15.36 -11.59 -1.85
CA PHE A 137 -14.55 -10.67 -2.61
C PHE A 137 -13.21 -10.40 -1.92
N LYS A 138 -12.28 -9.78 -2.64
CA LYS A 138 -10.93 -9.51 -2.15
C LYS A 138 -10.95 -8.48 -1.03
N VAL A 139 -10.39 -8.82 0.14
CA VAL A 139 -10.19 -7.88 1.25
C VAL A 139 -8.71 -7.65 1.49
N GLU A 140 -8.31 -6.39 1.53
CA GLU A 140 -6.94 -5.96 1.86
C GLU A 140 -6.93 -5.22 3.19
N LEU A 141 -5.97 -5.55 4.05
CA LEU A 141 -5.78 -4.89 5.33
C LEU A 141 -4.55 -3.99 5.24
N PHE A 142 -4.66 -2.76 5.73
CA PHE A 142 -3.55 -1.83 5.90
C PHE A 142 -3.53 -1.28 7.32
N GLN A 143 -2.35 -1.18 7.91
CA GLN A 143 -2.19 -0.41 9.13
C GLN A 143 -2.16 1.07 8.78
N LEU A 144 -2.77 1.92 9.60
CA LEU A 144 -2.80 3.37 9.37
C LEU A 144 -1.39 3.93 9.17
N ASN A 145 -0.43 3.43 9.95
CA ASN A 145 0.97 3.83 9.89
C ASN A 145 1.65 3.51 8.54
N GLU A 146 1.19 2.47 7.82
CA GLU A 146 1.71 2.12 6.50
C GLU A 146 1.30 3.12 5.42
N LEU A 147 0.22 3.87 5.66
CA LEU A 147 -0.37 4.81 4.69
C LEU A 147 -0.02 6.27 4.98
N LEU A 148 0.71 6.57 6.06
CA LEU A 148 1.12 7.93 6.38
C LEU A 148 2.08 8.53 5.35
N VAL A 149 2.80 7.67 4.62
CA VAL A 149 3.74 8.07 3.57
C VAL A 149 3.46 7.24 2.32
N ASN A 150 3.20 7.91 1.19
CA ASN A 150 3.10 7.21 -0.07
C ASN A 150 4.48 6.70 -0.52
N ILE A 151 4.65 5.38 -0.49
CA ILE A 151 5.90 4.72 -0.84
C ILE A 151 6.35 4.98 -2.29
N THR A 152 5.43 5.28 -3.22
CA THR A 152 5.75 5.46 -4.65
C THR A 152 6.34 6.84 -4.97
N LYS A 153 6.19 7.82 -4.06
CA LYS A 153 6.60 9.21 -4.30
C LYS A 153 8.03 9.55 -3.89
N HIS A 154 8.74 8.62 -3.26
CA HIS A 154 10.13 8.86 -2.89
C HIS A 154 11.01 9.02 -4.14
N VAL A 155 11.87 10.03 -4.17
CA VAL A 155 12.63 10.51 -5.35
C VAL A 155 13.37 9.39 -6.10
N LEU A 156 13.84 8.39 -5.36
CA LEU A 156 14.62 7.27 -5.89
C LEU A 156 13.78 6.03 -6.27
N ARG A 157 12.44 6.09 -6.23
CA ARG A 157 11.61 4.92 -6.55
C ARG A 157 11.37 4.77 -8.05
N PRO A 158 11.47 3.55 -8.57
CA PRO A 158 11.12 3.24 -9.95
C PRO A 158 9.60 3.36 -10.17
N LYS A 159 9.21 3.48 -11.43
CA LYS A 159 7.81 3.37 -11.84
C LYS A 159 7.43 1.90 -11.93
N HIS A 160 6.26 1.55 -11.43
CA HIS A 160 5.75 0.19 -11.46
C HIS A 160 4.52 0.13 -12.36
N ARG A 161 4.39 -0.93 -13.15
CA ARG A 161 3.24 -1.19 -14.00
C ARG A 161 2.87 -2.67 -13.91
N VAL A 162 1.65 -2.95 -13.50
CA VAL A 162 1.12 -4.32 -13.48
C VAL A 162 0.81 -4.74 -14.91
N LEU A 163 1.27 -5.93 -15.30
CA LEU A 163 1.01 -6.50 -16.62
C LEU A 163 -0.27 -7.34 -16.58
N ASN A 164 -1.07 -7.28 -17.63
CA ASN A 164 -2.19 -8.20 -17.81
C ASN A 164 -1.70 -9.58 -18.31
N ASP A 165 -2.58 -10.58 -18.33
CA ASP A 165 -2.21 -11.96 -18.70
C ASP A 165 -1.70 -12.05 -20.15
N GLN A 166 -2.27 -11.28 -21.08
CA GLN A 166 -1.83 -11.26 -22.48
C GLN A 166 -0.44 -10.62 -22.64
N GLU A 167 -0.18 -9.53 -21.91
CA GLU A 167 1.12 -8.86 -21.86
C GLU A 167 2.17 -9.76 -21.22
N LYS A 168 1.82 -10.45 -20.13
CA LYS A 168 2.67 -11.45 -19.47
C LYS A 168 3.05 -12.57 -20.43
N GLU A 169 2.07 -13.19 -21.11
CA GLU A 169 2.35 -14.24 -22.09
C GLU A 169 3.22 -13.75 -23.24
N SER A 170 2.90 -12.57 -23.77
CA SER A 170 3.67 -11.97 -24.87
C SER A 170 5.11 -11.69 -24.45
N LEU A 171 5.33 -11.27 -23.21
CA LEU A 171 6.65 -11.05 -22.64
C LEU A 171 7.42 -12.36 -22.52
N LEU A 172 6.83 -13.38 -21.90
CA LEU A 172 7.47 -14.69 -21.71
C LEU A 172 7.85 -15.32 -23.06
N LYS A 173 6.95 -15.25 -24.05
CA LYS A 173 7.20 -15.70 -25.44
C LYS A 173 8.30 -14.89 -26.12
N LYS A 174 8.28 -13.56 -26.00
CA LYS A 174 9.25 -12.66 -26.64
C LYS A 174 10.69 -12.93 -26.17
N PHE A 175 10.86 -13.24 -24.88
CA PHE A 175 12.17 -13.48 -24.30
C PHE A 175 12.53 -14.96 -24.18
N SER A 176 11.62 -15.87 -24.54
CA SER A 176 11.78 -17.32 -24.36
C SER A 176 12.16 -17.69 -22.92
N ILE A 177 11.48 -17.07 -21.95
CA ILE A 177 11.68 -17.25 -20.51
C ILE A 177 10.48 -17.97 -19.92
N GLU A 178 10.72 -18.88 -18.99
CA GLU A 178 9.68 -19.54 -18.20
C GLU A 178 9.32 -18.69 -16.97
N GLU A 179 8.06 -18.74 -16.52
CA GLU A 179 7.58 -17.96 -15.37
C GLU A 179 8.43 -18.20 -14.10
N GLN A 180 8.90 -19.42 -13.90
CA GLN A 180 9.76 -19.85 -12.79
C GLN A 180 11.10 -19.10 -12.75
N GLN A 181 11.59 -18.64 -13.90
CA GLN A 181 12.87 -17.92 -14.04
C GLN A 181 12.75 -16.43 -13.72
N LEU A 182 11.53 -15.89 -13.62
CA LEU A 182 11.33 -14.50 -13.21
C LEU A 182 11.77 -14.32 -11.75
N PRO A 183 12.48 -13.22 -11.42
CA PRO A 183 12.71 -12.83 -10.04
C PRO A 183 11.37 -12.70 -9.29
N LYS A 184 11.39 -13.06 -8.00
CA LYS A 184 10.17 -13.15 -7.18
C LYS A 184 10.01 -11.91 -6.30
N LEU A 185 8.77 -11.43 -6.22
CA LEU A 185 8.34 -10.37 -5.30
C LEU A 185 7.36 -10.96 -4.29
N LEU A 186 7.64 -10.87 -3.00
CA LEU A 186 6.74 -11.42 -1.98
C LEU A 186 5.43 -10.62 -1.95
N LYS A 187 4.29 -11.31 -1.80
CA LYS A 187 2.97 -10.66 -1.60
C LYS A 187 2.94 -9.70 -0.40
N LYS A 188 3.82 -9.93 0.59
CA LYS A 188 3.98 -9.05 1.77
C LYS A 188 4.80 -7.79 1.50
N ASP A 189 5.50 -7.70 0.36
CA ASP A 189 6.29 -6.52 0.01
C ASP A 189 5.39 -5.27 -0.05
N PRO A 190 5.83 -4.10 0.46
CA PRO A 190 5.05 -2.88 0.42
C PRO A 190 4.56 -2.50 -0.98
N THR A 191 5.36 -2.75 -2.02
CA THR A 191 5.02 -2.47 -3.42
C THR A 191 3.94 -3.44 -3.91
N ALA A 192 4.08 -4.72 -3.61
CA ALA A 192 3.07 -5.73 -3.96
C ALA A 192 1.73 -5.41 -3.27
N ARG A 193 1.76 -5.04 -1.99
CA ARG A 193 0.57 -4.60 -1.25
C ARG A 193 0.00 -3.31 -1.83
N TYR A 194 0.83 -2.31 -2.15
CA TYR A 194 0.37 -1.04 -2.73
C TYR A 194 -0.39 -1.23 -4.05
N TYR A 195 0.11 -2.08 -4.96
CA TYR A 195 -0.58 -2.37 -6.22
C TYR A 195 -1.63 -3.49 -6.12
N GLY A 196 -1.76 -4.12 -4.94
CA GLY A 196 -2.70 -5.22 -4.72
C GLY A 196 -2.38 -6.46 -5.56
N LEU A 197 -1.09 -6.79 -5.74
CA LEU A 197 -0.65 -7.92 -6.56
C LEU A 197 -1.09 -9.27 -5.95
N GLU A 198 -1.60 -10.15 -6.81
CA GLU A 198 -1.89 -11.54 -6.50
C GLU A 198 -0.79 -12.48 -7.00
N LYS A 199 -0.76 -13.71 -6.44
CA LYS A 199 0.22 -14.73 -6.83
C LYS A 199 0.15 -14.99 -8.35
N GLY A 200 1.30 -15.01 -9.00
CA GLY A 200 1.44 -15.21 -10.45
C GLY A 200 1.25 -13.95 -11.28
N GLN A 201 0.83 -12.82 -10.69
CA GLN A 201 0.81 -11.54 -11.40
C GLN A 201 2.23 -10.99 -11.54
N VAL A 202 2.48 -10.31 -12.66
CA VAL A 202 3.80 -9.78 -12.99
C VAL A 202 3.76 -8.26 -12.99
N VAL A 203 4.78 -7.65 -12.37
CA VAL A 203 4.98 -6.20 -12.36
C VAL A 203 6.27 -5.85 -13.09
N GLU A 204 6.17 -4.90 -14.01
CA GLU A 204 7.31 -4.27 -14.66
C GLU A 204 7.75 -3.05 -13.84
N VAL A 205 9.02 -3.03 -13.47
CA VAL A 205 9.66 -1.99 -12.68
C VAL A 205 10.64 -1.25 -13.58
N THR A 206 10.43 0.07 -13.75
CA THR A 206 11.27 0.92 -14.60
C THR A 206 12.06 1.92 -13.76
N TYR A 207 13.38 1.78 -13.78
CA TYR A 207 14.33 2.68 -13.13
C TYR A 207 14.79 3.75 -14.12
N LYS A 208 14.91 4.99 -13.64
CA LYS A 208 15.63 6.04 -14.36
C LYS A 208 17.12 5.88 -14.08
N GLY A 209 17.91 5.53 -15.09
CA GLY A 209 19.37 5.46 -14.97
C GLY A 209 20.00 6.85 -15.04
N GLU A 210 21.32 6.90 -14.86
CA GLU A 210 22.11 8.08 -15.19
C GLU A 210 22.01 8.35 -16.70
N GLY A 211 21.58 9.56 -17.08
CA GLY A 211 21.34 9.94 -18.48
C GLY A 211 19.97 9.53 -19.03
N THR A 212 19.93 8.89 -20.22
CA THR A 212 18.69 8.49 -20.92
C THR A 212 18.35 7.01 -20.77
N ALA A 213 19.24 6.21 -20.17
CA ALA A 213 19.05 4.77 -20.02
C ALA A 213 17.89 4.45 -19.05
N ARG A 214 17.03 3.50 -19.44
CA ARG A 214 15.95 2.98 -18.60
C ARG A 214 16.17 1.51 -18.37
N ILE A 215 16.38 1.13 -17.12
CA ILE A 215 16.49 -0.27 -16.72
C ILE A 215 15.09 -0.77 -16.42
N ARG A 216 14.74 -1.93 -16.98
CA ARG A 216 13.46 -2.60 -16.73
C ARG A 216 13.72 -3.93 -16.05
N GLU A 217 13.00 -4.15 -14.97
CA GLU A 217 13.00 -5.40 -14.21
C GLU A 217 11.59 -5.95 -14.17
N ILE A 218 11.44 -7.27 -14.27
CA ILE A 218 10.15 -7.94 -14.37
C ILE A 218 10.07 -8.89 -13.19
N LEU A 219 9.13 -8.64 -12.28
CA LEU A 219 9.00 -9.39 -11.04
C LEU A 219 7.66 -10.12 -11.02
N GLU A 220 7.67 -11.40 -10.63
CA GLU A 220 6.46 -12.17 -10.39
C GLU A 220 6.10 -12.13 -8.90
N CYS A 221 4.85 -11.77 -8.59
CA CYS A 221 4.34 -11.83 -7.24
C CYS A 221 4.15 -13.28 -6.79
N VAL A 222 4.75 -13.66 -5.67
CA VAL A 222 4.60 -14.98 -5.06
C VAL A 222 3.94 -14.89 -3.70
N GLY A 223 3.23 -15.96 -3.31
CA GLY A 223 2.74 -16.13 -1.95
C GLY A 223 3.89 -16.24 -0.94
N MET A 224 3.56 -16.35 0.35
CA MET A 224 4.59 -16.68 1.35
C MET A 224 5.27 -17.99 0.96
N ALA A 225 6.61 -17.99 0.99
CA ALA A 225 7.36 -19.22 1.06
C ALA A 225 6.94 -19.95 2.33
N GLU A 226 6.59 -21.23 2.23
CA GLU A 226 6.66 -22.10 3.41
C GLU A 226 8.07 -21.96 3.98
N GLU A 227 8.17 -21.73 5.29
CA GLU A 227 9.45 -21.60 5.97
C GLU A 227 10.32 -22.82 5.65
N GLY A 228 11.44 -22.63 4.94
CA GLY A 228 12.36 -23.74 4.71
C GLY A 228 13.25 -23.71 3.47
N LEU A 229 13.13 -22.74 2.57
CA LEU A 229 14.11 -22.60 1.49
C LEU A 229 14.73 -21.20 1.56
N PRO A 230 16.07 -21.09 1.53
CA PRO A 230 16.70 -19.80 1.40
C PRO A 230 16.12 -19.19 0.13
N LEU A 231 15.55 -17.99 0.25
CA LEU A 231 15.48 -17.07 -0.88
C LEU A 231 16.93 -16.97 -1.34
N ASN A 232 17.28 -17.76 -2.36
CA ASN A 232 18.44 -17.45 -3.15
C ASN A 232 18.12 -16.04 -3.65
N VAL A 233 18.75 -15.07 -2.98
CA VAL A 233 19.18 -13.83 -3.59
C VAL A 233 20.07 -14.30 -4.72
N VAL A 234 19.45 -14.76 -5.80
CA VAL A 234 20.12 -14.92 -7.08
C VAL A 234 20.47 -13.50 -7.40
N SER A 235 21.71 -13.17 -7.05
CA SER A 235 22.38 -11.93 -7.37
C SER A 235 21.80 -11.43 -8.69
N SER A 236 21.32 -10.20 -8.68
CA SER A 236 20.76 -9.49 -9.83
C SER A 236 21.62 -9.73 -11.09
N ALA A 237 22.91 -10.05 -10.94
CA ALA A 237 23.85 -10.45 -11.98
C ALA A 237 23.42 -11.60 -12.92
N GLN A 238 22.71 -12.65 -12.49
CA GLN A 238 22.38 -13.78 -13.41
C GLN A 238 21.15 -13.51 -14.30
N VAL A 239 20.16 -12.77 -13.81
CA VAL A 239 19.03 -12.30 -14.64
C VAL A 239 19.44 -11.06 -15.45
N LEU A 240 20.29 -10.18 -14.91
CA LEU A 240 20.94 -9.10 -15.67
C LEU A 240 21.86 -9.62 -16.77
N ALA A 241 22.31 -10.87 -16.77
CA ALA A 241 23.08 -11.42 -17.88
C ALA A 241 22.20 -11.80 -19.08
N LYS A 242 20.99 -12.34 -18.85
CA LYS A 242 20.00 -12.59 -19.91
C LYS A 242 19.20 -11.34 -20.30
N CYS A 243 18.97 -10.43 -19.35
CA CYS A 243 18.41 -9.10 -19.60
C CYS A 243 19.48 -8.04 -19.90
N GLY A 244 20.76 -8.40 -19.98
CA GLY A 244 21.89 -7.50 -20.25
C GLY A 244 22.13 -7.26 -21.74
N GLU A 245 21.54 -8.10 -22.60
CA GLU A 245 21.43 -7.86 -24.03
C GLU A 245 20.42 -6.72 -24.36
N PHE A 246 19.90 -6.03 -23.34
CA PHE A 246 19.02 -4.87 -23.47
C PHE A 246 19.77 -3.53 -23.69
N VAL A 247 21.10 -3.55 -23.84
CA VAL A 247 21.89 -2.38 -24.24
C VAL A 247 21.98 -2.30 -25.77
N GLU A 248 21.13 -1.45 -26.34
CA GLU A 248 21.22 -0.85 -27.68
C GLU A 248 21.76 -1.70 -28.85
N HIS A 249 20.85 -2.38 -29.54
CA HIS A 249 20.89 -2.43 -31.02
C HIS A 249 19.88 -1.45 -31.61
N LYS A 250 20.24 -0.16 -31.54
CA LYS A 250 19.80 0.85 -32.52
C LYS A 250 21.04 1.56 -33.06
N ARG A 251 21.76 0.87 -33.96
CA ARG A 251 22.55 1.54 -34.99
C ARG A 251 21.70 1.59 -36.25
N HIS A 252 21.28 2.79 -36.63
CA HIS A 252 21.19 3.19 -38.03
C HIS A 252 21.90 4.53 -38.15
#